data_AF-M2YKM6-F1
#
_entry.id   AF-M2YKM6-F1
#
_cell.length_a   1.000
_cell.length_b   1.000
_cell.length_c   1.000
_cell.angle_alpha   90.00
_cell.angle_beta   90.00
_cell.angle_gamma   90.00
#
_symmetry.space_group_name_H-M   'P 1'
#
loop_
_entity.id
_entity.type
_entity.pdbx_description
1 polymer ?
#
loop_
_entity_poly.entity_id
_entity_poly.type
_entity_poly.pdbx_seq_one_letter_code
_entity_poly.pdbx_strand_id
1 'polypeptide(L)'
;MLSHLEQGYCPGQIDAEDINRSTARCYQWAHYLYAAWRKDFLKCRATYSRNWNHPDAPWKCPTCGRDFKTLSALFRHAWSPACDEDEDSWPLRNLKRWLRKCHDT
;
A
#
# COMPACT_ATOMS: atom_id res chain seq x y z
N MET A 1 -4.15 -4.60 -10.04
CA MET A 1 -3.25 -3.54 -10.56
C MET A 1 -1.90 -3.51 -9.84
N LEU A 2 -1.80 -3.77 -8.53
CA LEU A 2 -0.51 -3.83 -7.78
C LEU A 2 0.05 -5.25 -7.57
N SER A 3 -0.75 -6.29 -7.81
CA SER A 3 -0.40 -7.68 -7.49
C SER A 3 0.89 -8.17 -8.16
N HIS A 4 1.19 -7.70 -9.37
CA HIS A 4 2.38 -8.13 -10.13
C HIS A 4 3.68 -7.48 -9.63
N LEU A 5 3.59 -6.30 -8.99
CA LEU A 5 4.74 -5.54 -8.45
C LEU A 5 5.18 -6.12 -7.10
N GLU A 6 4.22 -6.60 -6.30
CA GLU A 6 4.53 -7.27 -5.02
C GLU A 6 5.09 -8.70 -5.20
N GLN A 7 4.94 -9.28 -6.39
CA GLN A 7 5.46 -10.61 -6.73
C GLN A 7 6.87 -10.58 -7.35
N GLY A 8 7.46 -9.39 -7.54
CA GLY A 8 8.84 -9.23 -8.05
C GLY A 8 9.04 -9.63 -9.52
N TYR A 9 7.95 -9.82 -10.28
CA TYR A 9 7.99 -10.35 -11.66
C TYR A 9 7.87 -9.26 -12.74
N CYS A 10 8.01 -7.98 -12.39
CA CYS A 10 7.96 -6.91 -13.38
C CYS A 10 9.38 -6.57 -13.87
N PRO A 11 9.69 -6.75 -15.17
CA PRO A 11 10.96 -6.29 -15.74
C PRO A 11 11.06 -4.76 -15.84
N GLY A 12 9.97 -4.04 -15.55
CA GLY A 12 9.96 -2.59 -15.37
C GLY A 12 10.22 -2.22 -13.91
N GLN A 13 11.40 -1.65 -13.67
CA GLN A 13 12.05 -1.03 -12.49
C GLN A 13 11.28 -0.66 -11.19
N ILE A 14 9.96 -0.78 -11.08
CA ILE A 14 9.21 -0.45 -9.87
C ILE A 14 9.08 -1.70 -9.02
N ASP A 15 9.75 -1.71 -7.87
CA ASP A 15 9.64 -2.79 -6.90
C ASP A 15 8.64 -2.46 -5.78
N ALA A 16 8.40 -3.42 -4.89
CA ALA A 16 7.52 -3.22 -3.75
C ALA A 16 8.04 -2.15 -2.77
N GLU A 17 9.35 -1.93 -2.72
CA GLU A 17 9.95 -0.89 -1.89
C GLU A 17 9.61 0.51 -2.42
N ASP A 18 9.66 0.70 -3.75
CA ASP A 18 9.24 1.93 -4.41
C ASP A 18 7.78 2.27 -4.12
N ILE A 19 6.89 1.27 -4.16
CA ILE A 19 5.47 1.45 -3.83
C ILE A 19 5.30 1.82 -2.35
N ASN A 20 5.94 1.07 -1.45
CA ASN A 20 5.88 1.33 0.00
C ASN A 20 6.42 2.72 0.35
N ARG A 21 7.45 3.17 -0.37
CA ARG A 21 8.02 4.51 -0.22
C ARG A 21 7.09 5.59 -0.77
N SER A 22 6.53 5.39 -1.97
CA SER A 22 5.59 6.33 -2.60
C SER A 22 4.31 6.50 -1.79
N THR A 23 3.78 5.42 -1.22
CA THR A 23 2.63 5.46 -0.30
C THR A 23 2.97 6.20 1.00
N ALA A 24 4.13 5.95 1.62
CA ALA A 24 4.55 6.65 2.84
C ALA A 24 4.78 8.17 2.63
N ARG A 25 5.05 8.59 1.39
CA ARG A 25 5.16 9.99 0.97
C ARG A 25 3.81 10.67 0.70
N CYS A 26 2.76 9.90 0.38
CA CYS A 26 1.44 10.45 0.15
C CYS A 26 0.93 11.19 1.40
N TYR A 27 0.30 12.35 1.25
CA TYR A 27 -0.17 13.17 2.38
C TYR A 27 -1.22 12.48 3.26
N GLN A 28 -2.00 11.54 2.69
CA GLN A 28 -3.05 10.79 3.39
C GLN A 28 -2.56 9.49 4.04
N TRP A 29 -1.25 9.25 4.09
CA TRP A 29 -0.64 8.02 4.63
C TRP A 29 -1.27 7.56 5.96
N ALA A 30 -1.62 8.48 6.86
CA ALA A 30 -2.10 8.15 8.21
C ALA A 30 -3.44 7.37 8.23
N HIS A 31 -4.21 7.44 7.14
CA HIS A 31 -5.47 6.72 7.00
C HIS A 31 -5.27 5.22 6.79
N TYR A 32 -4.21 4.82 6.09
CA TYR A 32 -4.02 3.44 5.65
C TYR A 32 -2.66 2.84 6.04
N LEU A 33 -1.77 3.61 6.68
CA LEU A 33 -0.44 3.19 7.12
C LEU A 33 -0.20 3.63 8.56
N TYR A 34 0.28 2.73 9.42
CA TYR A 34 0.66 3.14 10.77
C TYR A 34 1.94 3.99 10.80
N ALA A 35 2.00 4.91 11.76
CA ALA A 35 3.12 5.84 11.90
C ALA A 35 4.48 5.17 12.15
N ALA A 36 4.48 4.00 12.79
CA ALA A 36 5.70 3.19 12.98
C ALA A 36 6.31 2.80 11.63
N TRP A 37 5.49 2.22 10.75
CA TRP A 37 5.88 1.74 9.42
C TRP A 37 6.21 2.87 8.44
N ARG A 38 5.58 4.03 8.58
CA ARG A 38 5.92 5.20 7.74
C ARG A 38 7.41 5.54 7.81
N LYS A 39 7.98 5.54 9.01
CA LYS A 39 9.40 5.90 9.19
C LYS A 39 10.32 4.88 8.52
N ASP A 40 9.98 3.59 8.60
CA ASP A 40 10.77 2.53 7.98
C ASP A 40 10.68 2.58 6.45
N PHE A 41 9.50 2.80 5.90
CA PHE A 41 9.29 2.94 4.44
C PHE A 41 9.99 4.18 3.87
N LEU A 42 9.98 5.31 4.58
CA LEU A 42 10.73 6.51 4.14
C LEU A 42 12.24 6.29 4.17
N LYS A 43 12.73 5.53 5.15
CA LYS A 43 14.16 5.22 5.32
C LYS A 43 14.69 4.16 4.34
N CYS A 44 13.85 3.59 3.48
CA CYS A 44 14.25 2.45 2.62
C CYS A 44 14.89 1.32 3.42
N ARG A 45 14.40 1.08 4.65
CA ARG A 45 14.79 -0.12 5.38
C ARG A 45 14.02 -1.29 4.78
N ALA A 46 14.64 -1.94 3.81
CA ALA A 46 14.15 -3.06 3.00
C ALA A 46 13.70 -4.32 3.78
N THR A 47 13.58 -4.26 5.10
CA THR A 47 13.24 -5.42 5.94
C THR A 47 11.83 -5.93 5.65
N TYR A 48 10.90 -5.03 5.33
CA TYR A 48 9.52 -5.41 4.98
C TYR A 48 9.38 -5.87 3.53
N SER A 49 9.95 -5.12 2.57
CA SER A 49 9.78 -5.34 1.12
C SER A 49 10.37 -6.66 0.62
N ARG A 50 11.35 -7.23 1.34
CA ARG A 50 12.03 -8.50 0.97
C ARG A 50 11.48 -9.73 1.66
N ASN A 51 10.67 -9.56 2.71
CA ASN A 51 10.12 -10.68 3.49
C ASN A 51 8.63 -10.48 3.75
N TRP A 52 7.81 -10.89 2.78
CA TRP A 52 6.34 -10.88 2.86
C TRP A 52 5.76 -11.77 3.97
N ASN A 53 6.59 -12.61 4.58
CA ASN A 53 6.19 -13.44 5.72
C ASN A 53 6.34 -12.72 7.07
N HIS A 54 6.47 -11.39 7.06
CA HIS A 54 6.44 -10.60 8.28
C HIS A 54 5.15 -10.86 9.06
N PRO A 55 5.22 -11.03 10.40
CA PRO A 55 4.02 -11.19 11.23
C PRO A 55 3.18 -9.91 11.23
N ASP A 56 3.83 -8.75 11.12
CA ASP A 56 3.16 -7.46 11.18
C ASP A 56 2.51 -7.06 9.86
N ALA A 57 1.39 -6.33 9.99
CA ALA A 57 0.61 -5.79 8.90
C ALA A 57 0.66 -4.25 8.96
N PRO A 58 1.44 -3.60 8.08
CA PRO A 58 1.64 -2.15 8.12
C PRO A 58 0.43 -1.38 7.58
N TRP A 59 -0.38 -2.03 6.75
CA TRP A 59 -1.53 -1.44 6.11
C TRP A 59 -2.78 -1.68 6.92
N LYS A 60 -3.65 -0.68 6.97
CA LYS A 60 -4.98 -0.80 7.58
C LYS A 60 -6.04 -0.25 6.64
N CYS A 61 -7.24 -0.83 6.69
CA CYS A 61 -8.39 -0.22 6.05
C CYS A 61 -8.84 1.01 6.87
N PRO A 62 -9.00 2.18 6.25
CA PRO A 62 -9.45 3.38 6.96
C PRO A 62 -10.87 3.30 7.51
N THR A 63 -11.67 2.34 7.03
CA THR A 63 -13.12 2.26 7.32
C THR A 63 -13.45 1.11 8.24
N CYS A 64 -13.02 -0.11 7.92
CA CYS A 64 -13.25 -1.25 8.81
C CYS A 64 -12.11 -1.48 9.82
N GLY A 65 -10.97 -0.79 9.69
CA GLY A 65 -9.83 -0.91 10.60
C GLY A 65 -9.01 -2.19 10.45
N ARG A 66 -9.37 -3.11 9.54
CA ARG A 66 -8.67 -4.39 9.36
C ARG A 66 -7.25 -4.19 8.84
N ASP A 67 -6.32 -4.98 9.36
CA ASP A 67 -4.92 -4.94 8.96
C ASP A 67 -4.60 -5.86 7.78
N PHE A 68 -3.66 -5.42 6.94
CA PHE A 68 -3.21 -6.13 5.75
C PHE A 68 -1.68 -6.09 5.63
N LYS A 69 -1.11 -7.21 5.17
CA LYS A 69 0.33 -7.32 4.92
C LYS A 69 0.73 -6.65 3.61
N THR A 70 -0.13 -6.63 2.62
CA THR A 70 0.21 -6.09 1.31
C THR A 70 -0.77 -5.01 0.90
N LEU A 71 -0.28 -4.06 0.10
CA LEU A 71 -1.11 -2.98 -0.39
C LEU A 71 -2.15 -3.52 -1.37
N SER A 72 -1.80 -4.55 -2.15
CA SER A 72 -2.79 -5.25 -3.00
C SER A 72 -3.88 -5.92 -2.20
N ALA A 73 -3.59 -6.48 -1.02
CA ALA A 73 -4.60 -7.10 -0.16
C ALA A 73 -5.56 -6.05 0.39
N LEU A 74 -5.04 -4.89 0.82
CA LEU A 74 -5.86 -3.75 1.24
C LEU A 74 -6.79 -3.28 0.11
N PHE A 75 -6.25 -3.04 -1.10
CA PHE A 75 -7.06 -2.61 -2.23
C PHE A 75 -8.11 -3.64 -2.65
N ARG A 76 -7.75 -4.94 -2.65
CA ARG A 76 -8.70 -6.01 -2.96
C ARG A 76 -9.82 -6.08 -1.95
N HIS A 77 -9.51 -5.88 -0.67
CA HIS A 77 -10.51 -5.82 0.38
C HIS A 77 -11.42 -4.61 0.23
N ALA A 78 -10.87 -3.41 0.00
CA ALA A 78 -11.63 -2.18 -0.12
C ALA A 78 -12.51 -2.11 -1.38
N TRP A 79 -12.13 -2.79 -2.46
CA TRP A 79 -12.96 -2.88 -3.69
C TRP A 79 -13.83 -4.13 -3.75
N SER A 80 -13.91 -4.88 -2.65
CA SER A 80 -14.80 -6.03 -2.53
C SER A 80 -16.01 -5.64 -1.68
N PRO A 81 -17.20 -6.19 -1.95
CA PRO A 81 -18.38 -5.98 -1.10
C PRO A 81 -18.21 -6.49 0.35
N ALA A 82 -17.06 -7.12 0.66
CA ALA A 82 -16.68 -7.53 2.01
C ALA A 82 -16.28 -6.34 2.93
N CYS A 83 -16.16 -5.12 2.39
CA CYS A 83 -15.94 -3.90 3.15
C CYS A 83 -17.00 -2.86 2.77
N ASP A 84 -17.52 -2.13 3.75
CA ASP A 84 -18.38 -0.94 3.56
C ASP A 84 -17.62 0.27 2.95
N GLU A 85 -16.40 0.08 2.47
CA GLU A 85 -15.72 1.08 1.65
C GLU A 85 -16.39 1.16 0.29
N ASP A 86 -17.01 2.30 0.02
CA ASP A 86 -17.36 2.66 -1.35
C ASP A 86 -16.08 2.88 -2.18
N GLU A 87 -16.05 2.45 -3.45
CA GLU A 87 -14.87 2.63 -4.31
C GLU A 87 -14.50 4.13 -4.48
N ASP A 88 -15.46 5.04 -4.25
CA ASP A 88 -15.27 6.48 -4.23
C ASP A 88 -14.86 7.07 -2.85
N SER A 89 -14.68 6.21 -1.84
CA SER A 89 -14.21 6.60 -0.52
C SER A 89 -12.82 7.23 -0.56
N TRP A 90 -12.71 8.34 0.17
CA TRP A 90 -11.75 9.40 -0.11
C TRP A 90 -10.28 9.17 0.31
N PRO A 91 -9.87 8.15 1.10
CA PRO A 91 -8.44 7.89 1.34
C PRO A 91 -7.80 6.98 0.28
N LEU A 92 -8.47 5.88 -0.09
CA LEU A 92 -7.87 4.85 -0.95
C LEU A 92 -7.92 5.21 -2.44
N ARG A 93 -9.00 5.88 -2.89
CA ARG A 93 -9.09 6.38 -4.27
C ARG A 93 -7.96 7.37 -4.58
N ASN A 94 -7.65 8.26 -3.65
CA ASN A 94 -6.59 9.24 -3.81
C ASN A 94 -5.20 8.59 -3.75
N LEU A 95 -5.00 7.58 -2.89
CA LEU A 95 -3.77 6.79 -2.89
C LEU A 95 -3.54 6.10 -4.24
N LYS A 96 -4.57 5.47 -4.81
CA LYS A 96 -4.51 4.85 -6.14
C LYS A 96 -4.08 5.86 -7.21
N ARG A 97 -4.68 7.05 -7.22
CA ARG A 97 -4.32 8.14 -8.15
C ARG A 97 -2.89 8.64 -7.93
N TRP A 98 -2.47 8.80 -6.69
CA TRP A 98 -1.11 9.22 -6.33
C TRP A 98 -0.07 8.22 -6.83
N LEU A 99 -0.27 6.93 -6.56
CA LEU A 99 0.64 5.88 -7.02
C LEU A 99 0.72 5.84 -8.54
N ARG A 100 -0.42 5.95 -9.23
CA ARG A 100 -0.41 6.05 -10.70
C ARG A 100 0.42 7.24 -11.16
N LYS A 101 0.23 8.43 -10.57
CA LYS A 101 1.05 9.62 -10.90
C LYS A 101 2.54 9.44 -10.63
N CYS A 102 2.92 8.69 -9.58
CA CYS A 102 4.32 8.45 -9.24
C CYS A 102 5.01 7.41 -10.13
N HIS A 103 4.24 6.56 -10.81
CA HIS A 103 4.74 5.36 -11.48
C HIS A 103 4.28 5.21 -12.96
N ASP A 104 3.45 6.11 -13.48
CA ASP A 104 3.27 6.34 -14.92
C ASP A 104 4.49 7.13 -15.43
N THR A 105 5.45 6.43 -16.03
CA THR A 105 6.49 7.00 -16.92
C THR A 105 6.33 6.39 -18.29
#